data_AF-A0A5B7VBT2-F1
#
_entry.id   AF-A0A5B7VBT2-F1
#
_cell.length_a   1.000
_cell.length_b   1.000
_cell.length_c   1.000
_cell.angle_alpha   90.00
_cell.angle_beta   90.00
_cell.angle_gamma   90.00
#
_symmetry.space_group_name_H-M   'P 1'
#
loop_
_entity.id
_entity.type
_entity.pdbx_description
1 polymer ?
#
loop_
_entity_poly.entity_id
_entity_poly.type
_entity_poly.pdbx_seq_one_letter_code
_entity_poly.pdbx_strand_id
1 'polypeptide(L)'
;MHCGQLLEHFFRMIKQTLGWTAPRLREAEPADRWTWLIVTACTQLRLARSLTTDLRRPWEKPAEPNKLTPARVRRGFRHLHARTSTPAAVPKPARPGPGRPPGSKNRRPANRYDVGLLLVTGESYRRPAHHKVGTKPRRTG
;
A
#
# COMPACT_ATOMS: atom_id res chain seq x y z
N MET A 1 20.42 -4.58 -27.59
CA MET A 1 19.84 -5.57 -26.65
C MET A 1 19.95 -5.02 -25.23
N HIS A 2 18.89 -4.37 -24.71
CA HIS A 2 18.84 -3.81 -23.35
C HIS A 2 17.89 -4.64 -22.47
N CYS A 3 18.21 -5.90 -22.22
CA CYS A 3 17.31 -6.79 -21.46
C CYS A 3 17.32 -6.51 -19.94
N GLY A 4 18.43 -5.95 -19.41
CA GLY A 4 18.57 -5.66 -17.97
C GLY A 4 17.76 -4.44 -17.47
N GLN A 5 17.64 -3.38 -18.27
CA GLN A 5 16.93 -2.16 -17.87
C GLN A 5 15.42 -2.38 -17.72
N LEU A 6 14.83 -3.29 -18.51
CA LEU A 6 13.41 -3.61 -18.43
C LEU A 6 13.02 -4.24 -17.10
N LEU A 7 13.83 -5.16 -16.58
CA LEU A 7 13.53 -5.89 -15.35
C LEU A 7 13.68 -5.00 -14.12
N GLU A 8 14.75 -4.21 -14.05
CA GLU A 8 14.98 -3.26 -12.97
C GLU A 8 13.85 -2.21 -12.89
N HIS A 9 13.48 -1.64 -14.04
CA HIS A 9 12.41 -0.64 -14.11
C HIS A 9 11.04 -1.24 -13.77
N PHE A 10 10.81 -2.51 -14.11
CA PHE A 10 9.61 -3.24 -13.73
C PHE A 10 9.52 -3.44 -12.21
N PHE A 11 10.60 -3.92 -11.57
CA PHE A 11 10.65 -4.06 -10.11
C PHE A 11 10.48 -2.72 -9.40
N ARG A 12 11.11 -1.65 -9.91
CA ARG A 12 10.96 -0.29 -9.39
C ARG A 12 9.49 0.16 -9.45
N MET A 13 8.82 -0.06 -10.57
CA MET A 13 7.40 0.25 -10.72
C MET A 13 6.53 -0.56 -9.76
N ILE A 14 6.74 -1.87 -9.65
CA ILE A 14 5.97 -2.72 -8.73
C ILE A 14 6.09 -2.23 -7.29
N LYS A 15 7.32 -1.98 -6.82
CA LYS A 15 7.58 -1.54 -5.44
C LYS A 15 7.02 -0.15 -5.17
N GLN A 16 7.34 0.82 -6.04
CA GLN A 16 7.06 2.23 -5.77
C GLN A 16 5.67 2.69 -6.20
N THR A 17 5.13 2.09 -7.26
CA THR A 17 3.88 2.55 -7.88
C THR A 17 2.70 1.65 -7.56
N LEU A 18 2.89 0.32 -7.56
CA LEU A 18 1.84 -0.63 -7.17
C LEU A 18 1.84 -0.93 -5.67
N GLY A 19 2.86 -0.47 -4.94
CA GLY A 19 2.90 -0.56 -3.49
C GLY A 19 3.20 -1.96 -2.97
N TRP A 20 3.98 -2.77 -3.69
CA TRP A 20 4.30 -4.13 -3.24
C TRP A 20 4.87 -4.17 -1.80
N THR A 21 5.65 -3.15 -1.41
CA THR A 21 6.22 -3.02 -0.05
C THR A 21 5.41 -2.10 0.88
N ALA A 22 4.22 -1.66 0.46
CA ALA A 22 3.38 -0.77 1.25
C ALA A 22 2.70 -1.42 2.47
N PRO A 23 2.23 -2.69 2.43
CA PRO A 23 1.41 -3.19 3.52
C PRO A 23 2.29 -3.62 4.70
N ARG A 24 1.89 -3.19 5.91
CA ARG A 24 2.56 -3.54 7.16
C ARG A 24 1.87 -4.74 7.79
N LEU A 25 2.10 -5.91 7.19
CA LEU A 25 1.48 -7.17 7.59
C LEU A 25 2.38 -7.85 8.63
N ARG A 26 1.74 -8.48 9.62
CA ARG A 26 2.45 -9.14 10.74
C ARG A 26 2.75 -10.60 10.47
N GLU A 27 2.01 -11.20 9.55
CA GLU A 27 2.03 -12.62 9.23
C GLU A 27 2.40 -12.80 7.75
N ALA A 28 2.99 -13.95 7.41
CA ALA A 28 3.42 -14.28 6.05
C ALA A 28 2.23 -14.50 5.10
N GLU A 29 1.18 -15.20 5.57
CA GLU A 29 0.07 -15.59 4.69
C GLU A 29 -0.70 -14.37 4.11
N PRO A 30 -1.03 -13.30 4.88
CA PRO A 30 -1.55 -12.07 4.29
C PRO A 30 -0.58 -11.40 3.30
N ALA A 31 0.73 -11.52 3.49
CA ALA A 31 1.74 -10.95 2.61
C ALA A 31 1.81 -11.71 1.27
N ASP A 32 1.59 -13.02 1.29
CA ASP A 32 1.46 -13.83 0.08
C ASP A 32 0.19 -13.44 -0.70
N ARG A 33 -0.94 -13.28 0.00
CA ARG A 33 -2.19 -12.79 -0.62
C ARG A 33 -1.99 -11.40 -1.23
N TRP A 34 -1.23 -10.52 -0.58
CA TRP A 34 -0.86 -9.23 -1.15
C TRP A 34 -0.03 -9.36 -2.44
N THR A 35 0.93 -10.28 -2.46
CA THR A 35 1.74 -10.55 -3.66
C THR A 35 0.84 -11.01 -4.81
N TRP A 36 -0.16 -11.86 -4.55
CA TRP A 36 -1.15 -12.25 -5.56
C TRP A 36 -1.97 -11.08 -6.10
N LEU A 37 -2.33 -10.10 -5.25
CA LEU A 37 -3.00 -8.88 -5.70
C LEU A 37 -2.10 -8.05 -6.63
N ILE A 38 -0.82 -7.92 -6.30
CA ILE A 38 0.17 -7.22 -7.15
C ILE A 38 0.34 -7.93 -8.50
N VAL A 39 0.46 -9.26 -8.50
CA VAL A 39 0.54 -10.06 -9.73
C VAL A 39 -0.72 -9.85 -10.58
N THR A 40 -1.90 -9.90 -9.97
CA THR A 40 -3.17 -9.65 -10.67
C THR A 40 -3.24 -8.24 -11.26
N ALA A 41 -2.76 -7.21 -10.55
CA ALA A 41 -2.68 -5.86 -11.11
C ALA A 41 -1.71 -5.79 -12.31
N CYS A 42 -0.57 -6.51 -12.24
CA CYS A 42 0.37 -6.58 -13.35
C CYS A 42 -0.24 -7.28 -14.58
N THR A 43 -1.00 -8.36 -14.39
CA THR A 43 -1.68 -9.05 -15.50
C THR A 43 -2.76 -8.17 -16.12
N GLN A 44 -3.56 -7.46 -15.32
CA GLN A 44 -4.54 -6.48 -15.81
C GLN A 44 -3.90 -5.39 -16.67
N LEU A 45 -2.77 -4.81 -16.24
CA LEU A 45 -2.04 -3.82 -17.03
C LEU A 45 -1.48 -4.41 -18.33
N ARG A 46 -1.05 -5.67 -18.32
CA ARG A 46 -0.55 -6.34 -19.54
C ARG A 46 -1.68 -6.57 -20.55
N LEU A 47 -2.86 -7.00 -20.09
CA LEU A 47 -4.03 -7.23 -20.94
C LEU A 47 -4.63 -5.93 -21.47
N ALA A 48 -4.69 -4.88 -20.64
CA ALA A 48 -5.23 -3.58 -21.02
C ALA A 48 -4.37 -2.80 -22.02
N ARG A 49 -3.14 -3.26 -22.30
CA ARG A 49 -2.15 -2.53 -23.10
C ARG A 49 -2.66 -2.16 -24.50
N SER A 50 -3.33 -3.08 -25.19
CA SER A 50 -3.87 -2.84 -26.54
C SER A 50 -5.14 -1.98 -26.53
N LEU A 51 -5.81 -1.87 -25.39
CA LEU A 51 -7.09 -1.17 -25.24
C LEU A 51 -6.93 0.26 -24.69
N THR A 52 -5.74 0.60 -24.19
CA THR A 52 -5.51 1.86 -23.49
C THR A 52 -4.98 2.92 -24.43
N THR A 53 -5.65 4.08 -24.47
CA THR A 53 -5.14 5.28 -25.13
C THR A 53 -3.90 5.81 -24.41
N ASP A 54 -2.82 6.12 -25.14
CA ASP A 54 -1.59 6.64 -24.53
C ASP A 54 -1.76 8.09 -24.06
N LEU A 55 -1.96 8.26 -22.74
CA LEU A 55 -1.96 9.57 -22.08
C LEU A 55 -0.52 10.03 -21.81
N ARG A 56 0.17 10.37 -22.90
CA ARG A 56 1.55 10.85 -22.86
C ARG A 56 1.65 12.25 -22.28
N ARG A 57 2.77 12.55 -21.62
CA ARG A 57 3.17 13.93 -21.31
C ARG A 57 3.66 14.63 -22.59
N PRO A 58 3.63 15.97 -22.68
CA PRO A 58 3.99 16.68 -23.92
C PRO A 58 5.38 16.33 -24.47
N TRP A 59 6.36 16.10 -23.60
CA TRP A 59 7.74 15.75 -23.95
C TRP A 59 7.99 14.25 -24.13
N GLU A 60 7.00 13.40 -23.85
CA GLU A 60 7.12 11.96 -24.00
C GLU A 60 6.96 11.59 -25.49
N LYS A 61 7.93 10.82 -26.01
CA LYS A 61 7.86 10.31 -27.40
C LYS A 61 6.61 9.43 -27.58
N PRO A 62 5.91 9.54 -28.73
CA PRO A 62 4.83 8.62 -29.08
C PRO A 62 5.33 7.17 -29.08
N ALA A 63 4.47 6.25 -28.65
CA ALA A 63 4.76 4.83 -28.67
C ALA A 63 3.53 4.09 -29.17
N GLU A 64 3.76 3.06 -29.99
CA GLU A 64 2.71 2.16 -30.43
C GLU A 64 1.99 1.53 -29.24
N PRO A 65 0.67 1.25 -29.32
CA PRO A 65 -0.09 0.62 -28.23
C PRO A 65 0.59 -0.63 -27.67
N ASN A 66 1.08 -1.51 -28.57
CA ASN A 66 1.79 -2.74 -28.23
C ASN A 66 3.21 -2.52 -27.64
N LYS A 67 3.70 -1.28 -27.62
CA LYS A 67 5.00 -0.87 -27.07
C LYS A 67 4.88 0.02 -25.82
N LEU A 68 3.66 0.34 -25.37
CA LEU A 68 3.45 1.11 -24.14
C LEU A 68 4.04 0.44 -22.91
N THR A 69 4.78 1.18 -22.08
CA THR A 69 5.28 0.64 -20.82
C THR A 69 4.12 0.44 -19.83
N PRO A 70 4.20 -0.52 -18.88
CA PRO A 70 3.13 -0.72 -17.90
C PRO A 70 2.78 0.55 -17.10
N ALA A 71 3.76 1.43 -16.86
CA ALA A 71 3.54 2.73 -16.24
C ALA A 71 2.69 3.68 -17.10
N ARG A 72 2.86 3.68 -18.43
CA ARG A 72 2.01 4.46 -19.34
C ARG A 72 0.60 3.88 -19.43
N VAL A 73 0.48 2.55 -19.55
CA VAL A 73 -0.83 1.87 -19.53
C VAL A 73 -1.60 2.23 -18.25
N ARG A 74 -0.94 2.18 -17.09
CA ARG A 74 -1.57 2.55 -15.81
C ARG A 74 -2.15 3.97 -15.79
N ARG A 75 -1.53 4.95 -16.46
CA ARG A 75 -2.06 6.33 -16.53
C ARG A 75 -3.39 6.37 -17.29
N GLY A 76 -3.50 5.65 -18.40
CA GLY A 76 -4.73 5.54 -19.18
C GLY A 76 -5.76 4.56 -18.59
N PHE A 77 -5.31 3.58 -17.80
CA PHE A 77 -6.14 2.49 -17.28
C PHE A 77 -7.38 2.97 -16.50
N ARG A 78 -7.30 4.11 -15.79
CA ARG A 78 -8.47 4.70 -15.10
C ARG A 78 -9.61 5.03 -16.06
N HIS A 79 -9.31 5.49 -17.28
CA HIS A 79 -10.31 5.81 -18.30
C HIS A 79 -10.91 4.55 -18.90
N LEU A 80 -10.09 3.50 -19.09
CA LEU A 80 -10.55 2.18 -19.50
C LEU A 80 -11.50 1.58 -18.46
N HIS A 81 -11.08 1.58 -17.19
CA HIS A 81 -11.84 1.00 -16.08
C HIS A 81 -13.22 1.66 -15.92
N ALA A 82 -13.33 2.98 -16.11
CA ALA A 82 -14.61 3.68 -16.04
C ALA A 82 -15.61 3.28 -17.16
N ARG A 83 -15.11 2.75 -18.28
CA ARG A 83 -15.92 2.31 -19.43
C ARG A 83 -16.13 0.80 -19.47
N THR A 84 -15.37 0.05 -18.68
CA THR A 84 -15.50 -1.40 -18.60
C THR A 84 -16.68 -1.73 -17.71
N SER A 85 -17.55 -2.64 -18.13
CA SER A 85 -18.64 -3.13 -17.28
C SER A 85 -18.07 -3.86 -16.06
N THR A 86 -18.76 -3.75 -14.93
CA THR A 86 -18.40 -4.55 -13.75
C THR A 86 -19.06 -5.93 -13.88
N PRO A 87 -18.30 -7.03 -13.76
CA PRO A 87 -18.90 -8.36 -13.67
C PRO A 87 -19.54 -8.61 -12.29
N ALA A 88 -19.33 -7.72 -11.33
CA ALA A 88 -19.88 -7.85 -9.98
C ALA A 88 -21.39 -7.66 -10.00
N ALA A 89 -22.11 -8.56 -9.31
CA ALA A 89 -23.53 -8.40 -9.06
C ALA A 89 -23.80 -7.14 -8.21
N VAL A 90 -25.02 -6.62 -8.31
CA VAL A 90 -25.51 -5.51 -7.47
C VAL A 90 -25.32 -5.89 -6.00
N PRO A 91 -24.75 -5.00 -5.16
CA PRO A 91 -24.60 -5.27 -3.74
C PRO A 91 -25.96 -5.53 -3.10
N LYS A 92 -26.02 -6.51 -2.19
CA LYS A 92 -27.23 -6.77 -1.41
C LYS A 92 -27.55 -5.54 -0.55
N PRO A 93 -28.80 -5.05 -0.50
CA PRO A 93 -29.19 -3.98 0.42
C PRO A 93 -28.85 -4.38 1.86
N ALA A 94 -28.10 -3.53 2.56
CA ALA A 94 -27.71 -3.74 3.94
C ALA A 94 -27.86 -2.43 4.73
N ARG A 95 -28.26 -2.53 5.99
CA ARG A 95 -28.23 -1.41 6.93
C ARG A 95 -26.92 -1.47 7.72
N PRO A 96 -26.29 -0.33 8.07
CA PRO A 96 -25.21 -0.35 9.04
C PRO A 96 -25.62 -1.16 10.26
N GLY A 97 -24.77 -2.10 10.69
CA GLY A 97 -25.01 -2.81 11.95
C GLY A 97 -25.07 -1.82 13.13
N PRO A 98 -25.57 -2.23 14.30
CA PRO A 98 -25.79 -1.37 15.47
C PRO A 98 -24.54 -0.72 16.09
N GLY A 99 -23.43 -0.64 15.38
CA GLY A 99 -22.16 -0.15 15.89
C GLY A 99 -21.61 -1.02 17.01
N ARG A 100 -20.54 -0.54 17.65
CA ARG A 100 -20.03 -1.15 18.87
C ARG A 100 -20.83 -0.61 20.05
N PRO A 101 -21.35 -1.47 20.95
CA PRO A 101 -22.00 -1.01 22.18
C PRO A 101 -21.06 -0.12 23.00
N PRO A 102 -21.54 1.01 23.54
CA PRO A 102 -20.75 1.86 24.42
C PRO A 102 -20.21 1.04 25.61
N GLY A 103 -18.95 1.29 25.99
CA GLY A 103 -18.28 0.55 27.07
C GLY A 103 -17.63 -0.79 26.65
N SER A 104 -17.88 -1.30 25.45
CA SER A 104 -17.23 -2.53 24.98
C SER A 104 -15.74 -2.31 24.68
N LYS A 105 -14.86 -2.96 25.45
CA LYS A 105 -13.40 -2.97 25.22
C LYS A 105 -12.99 -4.06 24.21
N ASN A 106 -11.84 -3.89 23.56
CA ASN A 106 -11.29 -4.94 22.70
C ASN A 106 -10.79 -6.11 23.56
N ARG A 107 -11.35 -7.31 23.38
CA ARG A 107 -10.98 -8.52 24.14
C ARG A 107 -9.66 -9.13 23.70
N ARG A 108 -9.21 -8.83 22.48
CA ARG A 108 -7.95 -9.32 21.91
C ARG A 108 -7.09 -8.13 21.47
N PRO A 109 -6.44 -7.43 22.41
CA PRO A 109 -5.45 -6.43 22.05
C PRO A 109 -4.29 -7.10 21.31
N ALA A 110 -3.79 -6.43 20.27
CA ALA A 110 -2.56 -6.82 19.60
C ALA A 110 -1.41 -6.89 20.61
N ASN A 111 -0.62 -7.97 20.59
CA ASN A 111 0.59 -8.04 21.40
C ASN A 111 1.50 -6.86 21.06
N ARG A 112 1.98 -6.17 22.10
CA ARG A 112 2.90 -5.03 21.98
C ARG A 112 4.23 -5.48 22.56
N TYR A 113 5.22 -5.62 21.69
CA TYR A 113 6.59 -5.84 22.12
C TYR A 113 7.17 -4.50 22.58
N ASP A 114 7.91 -4.52 23.70
CA ASP A 114 8.63 -3.33 24.12
C ASP A 114 9.69 -2.99 23.08
N VAL A 115 9.85 -1.70 22.80
CA VAL A 115 10.88 -1.25 21.86
C VAL A 115 12.16 -1.25 22.67
N GLY A 116 12.83 -2.41 22.74
CA GLY A 116 14.01 -2.63 23.55
C GLY A 116 15.17 -1.73 23.13
N LEU A 117 15.18 -0.48 23.60
CA LEU A 117 16.45 0.18 23.86
C LEU A 117 17.08 -0.61 25.00
N LEU A 118 18.20 -1.24 24.74
CA LEU A 118 19.06 -1.74 25.80
C LEU A 118 20.00 -0.59 26.17
N LEU A 119 20.11 -0.29 27.46
CA LEU A 119 21.18 0.54 27.97
C LEU A 119 22.52 -0.17 27.69
N VAL A 120 23.62 0.58 27.63
CA VAL A 120 24.97 0.02 27.46
C VAL A 120 25.29 -1.01 28.57
N THR A 121 24.65 -0.88 29.73
CA THR A 121 24.70 -1.80 30.87
C THR A 121 23.99 -3.15 30.63
N GLY A 122 23.29 -3.33 29.51
CA GLY A 122 22.50 -4.53 29.19
C GLY A 122 21.07 -4.54 29.75
N GLU A 123 20.70 -3.51 30.51
CA GLU A 123 19.35 -3.38 31.07
C GLU A 123 18.34 -2.81 30.06
N SER A 124 17.07 -3.23 30.15
CA SER A 124 16.00 -2.67 29.33
C SER A 124 15.73 -1.20 29.70
N TYR A 125 15.88 -0.30 28.73
CA TYR A 125 15.55 1.12 28.89
C TYR A 125 14.05 1.29 29.12
N ARG A 126 13.70 1.75 30.32
CA ARG A 126 12.33 2.12 30.66
C ARG A 126 12.18 3.63 30.51
N ARG A 127 11.43 4.07 29.50
CA ARG A 127 11.12 5.50 29.33
C ARG A 127 10.55 6.05 30.64
N PRO A 128 11.14 7.11 31.24
CA PRO A 128 10.59 7.69 32.45
C PRO A 128 9.17 8.18 32.17
N ALA A 129 8.22 7.77 33.01
CA ALA A 129 6.85 8.23 32.88
C ALA A 129 6.81 9.75 33.02
N HIS A 130 6.05 10.42 32.15
CA HIS A 130 5.96 11.89 32.03
C HIS A 130 5.47 12.61 33.31
N HIS A 131 5.16 11.85 34.37
CA HIS A 131 4.70 12.32 35.68
C HIS A 131 5.65 11.90 36.83
N LYS A 132 6.84 11.35 36.55
CA LYS A 132 7.85 11.14 37.60
C LYS A 132 8.36 12.52 38.07
N VAL A 133 7.87 12.86 39.27
CA VAL A 133 8.24 13.91 40.22
C VAL A 133 9.58 14.60 39.91
N GLY A 134 9.53 15.90 39.56
CA GLY A 134 10.70 16.77 39.56
C GLY A 134 10.76 17.87 38.49
N THR A 135 10.14 17.69 37.33
CA THR A 135 10.29 18.64 36.21
C THR A 135 8.94 19.19 35.77
N LYS A 136 8.50 20.27 36.43
CA LYS A 136 7.52 21.18 35.82
C LYS A 136 8.24 22.03 34.77
N PRO A 137 7.83 22.04 33.50
CA PRO A 137 8.29 23.07 32.59
C PRO A 137 7.69 24.41 33.06
N ARG A 138 8.54 25.30 33.58
CA ARG A 138 8.18 26.69 33.87
C ARG A 138 8.08 27.42 32.53
N ARG A 139 6.86 27.80 32.14
CA ARG A 139 6.63 28.71 31.02
C ARG A 139 7.04 30.10 31.48
N THR A 140 8.24 30.54 31.15
CA THR A 140 8.58 31.97 31.19
C THR A 140 7.86 32.64 30.02
N GLY A 141 7.24 33.78 30.29
CA GLY A 141 6.44 34.55 29.32
C GLY A 141 7.24 34.98 28.11
#